data_AF-A0A929Z0H3-F1
#
_entry.id   AF-A0A929Z0H3-F1
#
_cell.length_a   1.000
_cell.length_b   1.000
_cell.length_c   1.000
_cell.angle_alpha   90.00
_cell.angle_beta   90.00
_cell.angle_gamma   90.00
#
_symmetry.space_group_name_H-M   'P 1'
#
loop_
_entity.id
_entity.type
_entity.pdbx_description
1 polymer ?
#
loop_
_entity_poly.entity_id
_entity_poly.type
_entity_poly.pdbx_seq_one_letter_code
_entity_poly.pdbx_strand_id
1 'polypeptide(L)'
;MIKHFLLILMLSASLSATGQTRQIVRSTPEACGIPSAAIANFFDSLMVIPRTSIHSVMILRHDKVVAEMYPKPFNEAWSHTLYSCSKTFVSAAVGILVGEGRLKLTDKVASFFPESLPDTLSDNLKSMTVRDLLTMTSGIEPDWNMRSVSTTWVKSYLSKPVSTPGRLFKYDSICTYLLSAIVQKVSGQTLLSFLQQHIFMPLGIKNVQWQVSPEGYNTGGWGLYLQSESMAKFGLLLLHRGVWKGKQLIPAAWVDEMMKKQTPEGQASYGYQMWPCPRKGSARADGAYGQYIFVIPDKDMVVVFTQSSTFDGSREHRLIWDYLMPRVGDKVLKANRKAYGSLVRKSQRCLPVVKGISSISPALLNHTFELSANRLHWKSIAITGREGRYALRVTSEAGIVTNIALGYKRWLTTSTKAYPAYPIWPKDVFKGIDERFLVSASYGSTGDRLDVALHYVNWITPVELSIEPTVEGLSIKARMNHEDKPFVLTPLPDRE
;
A
#
# COMPACT_ATOMS: atom_id res chain seq x y z
N MET A 1 61.27 -23.43 8.82
CA MET A 1 60.91 -22.24 8.01
C MET A 1 59.60 -22.52 7.29
N ILE A 2 58.44 -22.38 7.97
CA ILE A 2 57.11 -22.50 7.35
C ILE A 2 56.21 -21.43 8.00
N LYS A 3 55.93 -20.37 7.25
CA LYS A 3 55.06 -19.26 7.63
C LYS A 3 53.60 -19.74 7.61
N HIS A 4 52.91 -19.61 8.73
CA HIS A 4 51.45 -19.77 8.79
C HIS A 4 50.80 -18.49 8.25
N PHE A 5 50.14 -18.59 7.10
CA PHE A 5 49.32 -17.52 6.53
C PHE A 5 47.89 -17.69 7.04
N LEU A 6 47.44 -16.81 7.93
CA LEU A 6 46.03 -16.69 8.30
C LEU A 6 45.24 -16.18 7.10
N LEU A 7 44.37 -17.01 6.53
CA LEU A 7 43.38 -16.59 5.54
C LEU A 7 42.14 -16.07 6.30
N ILE A 8 42.09 -14.77 6.57
CA ILE A 8 40.86 -14.11 7.06
C ILE A 8 39.89 -14.04 5.88
N LEU A 9 38.89 -14.92 5.88
CA LEU A 9 37.75 -14.85 4.97
C LEU A 9 36.90 -13.62 5.37
N MET A 10 37.13 -12.47 4.73
CA MET A 10 36.16 -11.38 4.78
C MET A 10 34.92 -11.81 3.99
N LEU A 11 33.89 -12.29 4.69
CA LEU A 11 32.55 -12.31 4.13
C LEU A 11 32.11 -10.86 3.91
N SER A 12 32.04 -10.45 2.65
CA SER A 12 31.35 -9.25 2.22
C SER A 12 29.84 -9.43 2.48
N ALA A 13 29.41 -9.02 3.68
CA ALA A 13 28.01 -8.82 3.97
C ALA A 13 27.49 -7.69 3.08
N SER A 14 26.74 -8.06 2.05
CA SER A 14 25.94 -7.13 1.26
C SER A 14 24.85 -6.55 2.17
N LEU A 15 25.06 -5.35 2.71
CA LEU A 15 24.02 -4.56 3.35
C LEU A 15 22.91 -4.30 2.32
N SER A 16 21.88 -5.13 2.36
CA SER A 16 20.69 -5.01 1.52
C SER A 16 19.46 -5.12 2.42
N ALA A 17 18.79 -4.00 2.66
CA ALA A 17 17.39 -3.85 3.14
C ALA A 17 16.88 -4.64 4.37
N THR A 18 17.68 -5.42 5.09
CA THR A 18 17.25 -6.30 6.21
C THR A 18 17.01 -5.59 7.55
N GLY A 19 17.24 -4.28 7.65
CA GLY A 19 17.41 -3.60 8.95
C GLY A 19 16.16 -3.20 9.73
N GLN A 20 14.93 -3.35 9.22
CA GLN A 20 13.72 -2.87 9.92
C GLN A 20 12.57 -3.88 10.05
N THR A 21 12.79 -5.13 9.62
CA THR A 21 11.88 -6.25 9.90
C THR A 21 12.25 -6.93 11.21
N ARG A 22 11.31 -7.67 11.78
CA ARG A 22 11.46 -8.47 12.99
C ARG A 22 11.94 -7.71 14.23
N GLN A 23 11.54 -6.44 14.37
CA GLN A 23 11.91 -5.59 15.50
C GLN A 23 10.93 -5.65 16.68
N ILE A 24 9.66 -6.00 16.42
CA ILE A 24 8.65 -6.23 17.45
C ILE A 24 8.79 -7.65 17.99
N VAL A 25 8.67 -7.83 19.31
CA VAL A 25 8.76 -9.16 19.93
C VAL A 25 7.62 -10.05 19.45
N ARG A 26 7.91 -11.33 19.20
CA ARG A 26 6.91 -12.34 18.79
C ARG A 26 6.47 -13.18 19.98
N SER A 27 5.20 -13.57 19.99
CA SER A 27 4.57 -14.41 21.03
C SER A 27 3.70 -15.48 20.41
N THR A 28 3.34 -16.50 21.19
CA THR A 28 2.27 -17.41 20.78
C THR A 28 0.91 -16.74 20.94
N PRO A 29 -0.09 -17.05 20.08
CA PRO A 29 -1.45 -16.57 20.27
C PRO A 29 -2.01 -16.89 21.66
N GLU A 30 -1.77 -18.11 22.17
CA GLU A 30 -2.28 -18.56 23.47
C GLU A 30 -1.76 -17.71 24.63
N ALA A 31 -0.47 -17.35 24.60
CA ALA A 31 0.15 -16.47 25.60
C ALA A 31 -0.46 -15.05 25.60
N CYS A 32 -1.11 -14.67 24.52
CA CYS A 32 -1.84 -13.42 24.38
C CYS A 32 -3.36 -13.66 24.27
N GLY A 33 -3.90 -14.75 24.83
CA GLY A 33 -5.35 -14.93 24.98
C GLY A 33 -6.13 -15.20 23.69
N ILE A 34 -5.49 -15.69 22.62
CA ILE A 34 -6.14 -16.03 21.35
C ILE A 34 -5.83 -17.49 21.00
N PRO A 35 -6.81 -18.35 20.71
CA PRO A 35 -6.52 -19.71 20.26
C PRO A 35 -5.78 -19.71 18.91
N SER A 36 -4.67 -20.43 18.78
CA SER A 36 -3.97 -20.55 17.48
C SER A 36 -4.87 -21.06 16.35
N ALA A 37 -5.81 -21.96 16.67
CA ALA A 37 -6.79 -22.48 15.71
C ALA A 37 -7.72 -21.37 15.18
N ALA A 38 -8.05 -20.36 15.98
CA ALA A 38 -8.86 -19.23 15.55
C ALA A 38 -8.13 -18.46 14.43
N ILE A 39 -6.88 -18.09 14.67
CA ILE A 39 -6.07 -17.36 13.68
C ILE A 39 -5.81 -18.22 12.44
N ALA A 40 -5.54 -19.51 12.62
CA ALA A 40 -5.34 -20.45 11.52
C ALA A 40 -6.55 -20.50 10.58
N ASN A 41 -7.77 -20.50 11.12
CA ASN A 41 -8.99 -20.48 10.32
C ASN A 41 -9.28 -19.10 9.73
N PHE A 42 -8.94 -18.02 10.45
CA PHE A 42 -8.99 -16.66 9.92
C PHE A 42 -8.11 -16.51 8.67
N PHE A 43 -6.88 -17.02 8.71
CA PHE A 43 -5.99 -17.05 7.53
C PHE A 43 -6.57 -17.87 6.37
N ASP A 44 -7.21 -19.01 6.65
CA ASP A 44 -7.88 -19.79 5.60
C ASP A 44 -8.99 -18.98 4.93
N SER A 45 -9.84 -18.30 5.72
CA SER A 45 -10.94 -17.49 5.23
C SER A 45 -10.47 -16.32 4.38
N LEU A 46 -9.37 -15.65 4.76
CA LEU A 46 -8.79 -14.56 3.97
C LEU A 46 -8.30 -15.04 2.60
N MET A 47 -7.66 -16.21 2.56
CA MET A 47 -7.03 -16.76 1.35
C MET A 47 -8.03 -17.25 0.30
N VAL A 48 -9.31 -17.33 0.64
CA VAL A 48 -10.39 -17.77 -0.28
C VAL A 48 -11.35 -16.65 -0.64
N ILE A 49 -11.06 -15.40 -0.24
CA ILE A 49 -11.85 -14.24 -0.66
C ILE A 49 -11.73 -14.09 -2.19
N PRO A 50 -12.84 -14.17 -2.95
CA PRO A 50 -12.80 -13.97 -4.40
C PRO A 50 -12.19 -12.63 -4.77
N ARG A 51 -11.38 -12.60 -5.85
CA ARG A 51 -10.71 -11.39 -6.39
C ARG A 51 -9.90 -10.60 -5.35
N THR A 52 -9.38 -11.29 -4.35
CA THR A 52 -8.46 -10.73 -3.36
C THR A 52 -7.17 -11.54 -3.34
N SER A 53 -6.04 -10.86 -3.46
CA SER A 53 -4.70 -11.41 -3.24
C SER A 53 -4.17 -10.85 -1.93
N ILE A 54 -4.10 -11.67 -0.88
CA ILE A 54 -3.51 -11.26 0.40
C ILE A 54 -1.99 -11.18 0.23
N HIS A 55 -1.39 -10.03 0.54
CA HIS A 55 0.06 -9.83 0.45
C HIS A 55 0.72 -9.97 1.82
N SER A 56 0.10 -9.39 2.85
CA SER A 56 0.51 -9.59 4.23
C SER A 56 -0.65 -9.44 5.21
N VAL A 57 -0.54 -10.14 6.33
CA VAL A 57 -1.36 -9.94 7.52
C VAL A 57 -0.43 -9.93 8.72
N MET A 58 -0.58 -8.96 9.61
CA MET A 58 0.13 -8.94 10.88
C MET A 58 -0.84 -8.63 12.01
N ILE A 59 -0.86 -9.49 13.02
CA ILE A 59 -1.74 -9.40 14.18
C ILE A 59 -0.85 -9.18 15.40
N LEU A 60 -1.08 -8.07 16.10
CA LEU A 60 -0.37 -7.71 17.31
C LEU A 60 -1.33 -7.64 18.48
N ARG A 61 -0.90 -8.14 19.64
CA ARG A 61 -1.62 -7.97 20.89
C ARG A 61 -0.64 -7.93 22.06
N HIS A 62 -0.86 -7.01 23.01
CA HIS A 62 0.06 -6.78 24.13
C HIS A 62 1.48 -6.50 23.65
N ASP A 63 1.60 -5.58 22.67
CA ASP A 63 2.87 -5.16 22.03
C ASP A 63 3.68 -6.25 21.36
N LYS A 64 3.09 -7.43 21.12
CA LYS A 64 3.75 -8.57 20.51
C LYS A 64 3.06 -8.99 19.23
N VAL A 65 3.83 -9.37 18.22
CA VAL A 65 3.29 -10.06 17.04
C VAL A 65 2.87 -11.46 17.48
N VAL A 66 1.56 -11.73 17.45
CA VAL A 66 0.99 -13.04 17.82
C VAL A 66 0.84 -13.95 16.61
N ALA A 67 0.69 -13.37 15.43
CA ALA A 67 0.67 -14.09 14.16
C ALA A 67 0.97 -13.12 13.01
N GLU A 68 1.61 -13.64 11.97
CA GLU A 68 1.88 -12.92 10.73
C GLU A 68 1.82 -13.91 9.56
N MET A 69 1.43 -13.45 8.37
CA MET A 69 1.38 -14.24 7.15
C MET A 69 1.84 -13.38 5.98
N TYR A 70 2.73 -13.93 5.15
CA TYR A 70 3.23 -13.31 3.92
C TYR A 70 3.16 -14.37 2.81
N PRO A 71 2.01 -14.55 2.14
CA PRO A 71 1.87 -15.60 1.15
C PRO A 71 2.92 -15.42 0.05
N LYS A 72 3.64 -16.46 -0.34
CA LYS A 72 4.57 -16.35 -1.48
C LYS A 72 3.80 -15.91 -2.73
N PRO A 73 4.32 -14.96 -3.53
CA PRO A 73 5.71 -14.51 -3.54
C PRO A 73 6.09 -13.41 -2.54
N PHE A 74 5.17 -12.85 -1.75
CA PHE A 74 5.45 -11.72 -0.86
C PHE A 74 6.48 -12.01 0.24
N ASN A 75 7.03 -10.92 0.78
CA ASN A 75 8.10 -10.96 1.77
C ASN A 75 7.89 -9.87 2.83
N GLU A 76 8.26 -10.17 4.07
CA GLU A 76 8.23 -9.22 5.20
C GLU A 76 9.08 -7.96 4.97
N ALA A 77 10.13 -8.05 4.15
CA ALA A 77 11.03 -6.95 3.86
C ALA A 77 10.55 -6.00 2.74
N TRP A 78 9.40 -6.27 2.11
CA TRP A 78 8.94 -5.45 0.98
C TRP A 78 7.96 -4.37 1.39
N SER A 79 8.28 -3.15 0.97
CA SER A 79 7.39 -2.00 1.08
C SER A 79 6.16 -2.19 0.19
N HIS A 80 5.02 -1.67 0.62
CA HIS A 80 3.80 -1.61 -0.17
C HIS A 80 3.33 -0.16 -0.25
N THR A 81 2.71 0.20 -1.37
CA THR A 81 1.98 1.46 -1.47
C THR A 81 0.78 1.43 -0.53
N LEU A 82 0.57 2.48 0.24
CA LEU A 82 -0.48 2.52 1.26
C LEU A 82 -1.77 3.19 0.78
N TYR A 83 -1.77 3.82 -0.40
CA TYR A 83 -2.92 4.59 -0.88
C TYR A 83 -3.46 5.53 0.22
N SER A 84 -4.78 5.56 0.44
CA SER A 84 -5.42 6.41 1.44
C SER A 84 -5.01 6.16 2.90
N CYS A 85 -4.37 5.02 3.25
CA CYS A 85 -3.78 4.86 4.59
C CYS A 85 -2.73 5.96 4.87
N SER A 86 -2.11 6.51 3.83
CA SER A 86 -1.14 7.62 3.92
C SER A 86 -1.72 8.84 4.64
N LYS A 87 -3.05 9.07 4.54
CA LYS A 87 -3.71 10.24 5.13
C LYS A 87 -3.52 10.29 6.65
N THR A 88 -3.64 9.15 7.31
CA THR A 88 -3.52 9.09 8.77
C THR A 88 -2.14 9.57 9.27
N PHE A 89 -1.08 9.40 8.47
CA PHE A 89 0.25 9.94 8.77
C PHE A 89 0.32 11.47 8.60
N VAL A 90 -0.41 12.03 7.62
CA VAL A 90 -0.56 13.49 7.48
C VAL A 90 -1.30 14.08 8.69
N SER A 91 -2.38 13.42 9.13
CA SER A 91 -3.11 13.81 10.34
C SER A 91 -2.22 13.80 11.58
N ALA A 92 -1.32 12.81 11.73
CA ALA A 92 -0.33 12.81 12.80
C ALA A 92 0.61 14.02 12.73
N ALA A 93 1.12 14.38 11.54
CA ALA A 93 1.97 15.56 11.36
C ALA A 93 1.24 16.87 11.74
N VAL A 94 -0.02 17.00 11.31
CA VAL A 94 -0.89 18.13 11.68
C VAL A 94 -1.08 18.19 13.20
N GLY A 95 -1.35 17.04 13.82
CA GLY A 95 -1.53 16.94 15.27
C GLY A 95 -0.30 17.33 16.08
N ILE A 96 0.90 17.00 15.59
CA ILE A 96 2.17 17.43 16.20
C ILE A 96 2.28 18.95 16.14
N LEU A 97 2.07 19.56 14.96
CA LEU A 97 2.15 21.02 14.81
C LEU A 97 1.07 21.76 15.63
N VAL A 98 -0.12 21.17 15.77
CA VAL A 98 -1.17 21.68 16.67
C VAL A 98 -0.74 21.61 18.13
N GLY A 99 -0.16 20.47 18.56
CA GLY A 99 0.40 20.32 19.90
C GLY A 99 1.56 21.27 20.20
N GLU A 100 2.35 21.62 19.18
CA GLU A 100 3.43 22.62 19.26
C GLU A 100 2.91 24.08 19.22
N GLY A 101 1.60 24.29 19.02
CA GLY A 101 1.00 25.62 18.90
C GLY A 101 1.34 26.36 17.60
N ARG A 102 1.90 25.67 16.60
CA ARG A 102 2.34 26.24 15.32
C ARG A 102 1.27 26.21 14.23
N LEU A 103 0.20 25.46 14.46
CA LEU A 103 -0.94 25.32 13.56
C LEU A 103 -2.21 25.25 14.42
N LYS A 104 -3.29 25.88 13.99
CA LYS A 104 -4.60 25.78 14.63
C LYS A 104 -5.59 25.16 13.67
N LEU A 105 -6.52 24.38 14.21
CA LEU A 105 -7.64 23.83 13.45
C LEU A 105 -8.49 24.91 12.77
N THR A 106 -8.54 26.12 13.34
CA THR A 106 -9.29 27.28 12.85
C THR A 106 -8.55 28.10 11.81
N ASP A 107 -7.26 27.84 11.57
CA ASP A 107 -6.48 28.59 10.59
C ASP A 107 -7.08 28.43 9.21
N LYS A 108 -7.08 29.53 8.44
CA LYS A 108 -7.72 29.59 7.14
C LYS A 108 -6.82 28.97 6.09
N VAL A 109 -7.37 28.08 5.27
CA VAL A 109 -6.60 27.41 4.21
C VAL A 109 -6.00 28.45 3.26
N ALA A 110 -6.76 29.50 2.93
CA ALA A 110 -6.33 30.56 2.04
C ALA A 110 -5.06 31.29 2.52
N SER A 111 -4.83 31.44 3.83
CA SER A 111 -3.67 32.20 4.33
C SER A 111 -2.34 31.48 4.10
N PHE A 112 -2.35 30.17 3.84
CA PHE A 112 -1.14 29.41 3.54
C PHE A 112 -0.73 29.49 2.07
N PHE A 113 -1.64 29.88 1.17
CA PHE A 113 -1.42 29.84 -0.28
C PHE A 113 -1.79 31.13 -1.00
N PRO A 114 -1.34 32.32 -0.54
CA PRO A 114 -1.70 33.59 -1.16
C PRO A 114 -1.39 33.64 -2.66
N GLU A 115 -0.33 32.95 -3.10
CA GLU A 115 0.11 32.86 -4.50
C GLU A 115 -0.79 31.98 -5.39
N SER A 116 -1.65 31.16 -4.79
CA SER A 116 -2.50 30.18 -5.49
C SER A 116 -3.99 30.51 -5.43
N LEU A 117 -4.36 31.66 -4.86
CA LEU A 117 -5.74 32.10 -4.78
C LEU A 117 -6.23 32.64 -6.13
N PRO A 118 -7.54 32.50 -6.42
CA PRO A 118 -8.16 33.23 -7.52
C PRO A 118 -8.21 34.74 -7.20
N ASP A 119 -8.35 35.57 -8.23
CA ASP A 119 -8.39 37.03 -8.10
C ASP A 119 -9.54 37.51 -7.19
N THR A 120 -10.67 36.78 -7.23
CA THR A 120 -11.84 37.04 -6.37
C THR A 120 -12.11 35.86 -5.46
N LEU A 121 -12.02 36.07 -4.14
CA LEU A 121 -12.33 35.03 -3.16
C LEU A 121 -13.81 35.06 -2.77
N SER A 122 -14.48 33.91 -2.89
CA SER A 122 -15.78 33.69 -2.24
C SER A 122 -15.65 33.66 -0.72
N ASP A 123 -16.71 34.03 0.00
CA ASP A 123 -16.69 33.98 1.47
C ASP A 123 -16.56 32.54 2.02
N ASN A 124 -17.05 31.56 1.26
CA ASN A 124 -16.82 30.15 1.56
C ASN A 124 -15.33 29.76 1.48
N LEU A 125 -14.61 30.21 0.45
CA LEU A 125 -13.17 29.96 0.35
C LEU A 125 -12.39 30.67 1.46
N LYS A 126 -12.74 31.92 1.80
CA LYS A 126 -12.13 32.66 2.93
C LYS A 126 -12.34 31.98 4.27
N SER A 127 -13.48 31.32 4.45
CA SER A 127 -13.87 30.71 5.73
C SER A 127 -13.34 29.29 5.93
N MET A 128 -12.97 28.57 4.86
CA MET A 128 -12.44 27.20 4.92
C MET A 128 -11.23 27.09 5.85
N THR A 129 -11.26 26.09 6.73
CA THR A 129 -10.26 25.87 7.78
C THR A 129 -9.45 24.59 7.60
N VAL A 130 -8.34 24.47 8.33
CA VAL A 130 -7.58 23.22 8.46
C VAL A 130 -8.46 22.07 8.93
N ARG A 131 -9.40 22.32 9.85
CA ARG A 131 -10.36 21.31 10.32
C ARG A 131 -11.20 20.76 9.18
N ASP A 132 -11.69 21.62 8.29
CA ASP A 132 -12.53 21.20 7.16
C ASP A 132 -11.79 20.26 6.20
N LEU A 133 -10.48 20.46 6.02
CA LEU A 133 -9.64 19.54 5.25
C LEU A 133 -9.44 18.19 5.97
N LEU A 134 -9.25 18.20 7.29
CA LEU A 134 -9.07 16.98 8.09
C LEU A 134 -10.32 16.09 8.10
N THR A 135 -11.50 16.71 8.09
CA THR A 135 -12.80 16.03 8.14
C THR A 135 -13.41 15.77 6.77
N MET A 136 -12.73 16.09 5.66
CA MET A 136 -13.23 15.94 4.29
C MET A 136 -14.52 16.73 4.04
N THR A 137 -14.62 17.93 4.61
CA THR A 137 -15.77 18.82 4.52
C THR A 137 -15.41 20.17 3.92
N SER A 138 -14.47 20.22 2.98
CA SER A 138 -13.99 21.46 2.34
C SER A 138 -15.11 22.23 1.62
N GLY A 139 -16.18 21.56 1.19
CA GLY A 139 -17.24 22.15 0.38
C GLY A 139 -16.92 22.19 -1.12
N ILE A 140 -15.75 21.68 -1.53
CA ILE A 140 -15.36 21.53 -2.94
C ILE A 140 -15.78 20.14 -3.44
N GLU A 141 -16.24 20.05 -4.69
CA GLU A 141 -16.53 18.76 -5.33
C GLU A 141 -15.23 18.01 -5.65
N PRO A 142 -15.07 16.74 -5.21
CA PRO A 142 -13.91 15.94 -5.57
C PRO A 142 -13.82 15.78 -7.09
N ASP A 143 -12.64 16.02 -7.66
CA ASP A 143 -12.36 15.69 -9.05
C ASP A 143 -11.06 14.91 -9.15
N TRP A 144 -11.24 13.64 -9.54
CA TRP A 144 -10.20 12.62 -9.53
C TRP A 144 -9.23 12.75 -10.71
N ASN A 145 -9.62 13.45 -11.78
CA ASN A 145 -8.83 13.60 -13.01
C ASN A 145 -7.88 14.82 -12.95
N MET A 146 -8.16 15.76 -12.06
CA MET A 146 -7.39 16.99 -11.84
C MET A 146 -5.86 16.82 -11.90
N ARG A 147 -5.34 15.77 -11.24
CA ARG A 147 -3.89 15.51 -11.12
C ARG A 147 -3.26 14.95 -12.39
N SER A 148 -4.08 14.42 -13.30
CA SER A 148 -3.63 13.90 -14.60
C SER A 148 -3.50 15.02 -15.63
N VAL A 149 -4.27 16.11 -15.47
CA VAL A 149 -4.32 17.20 -16.45
C VAL A 149 -3.53 18.44 -16.03
N SER A 150 -3.39 18.70 -14.72
CA SER A 150 -2.70 19.88 -14.17
C SER A 150 -1.37 19.52 -13.48
N THR A 151 -0.46 20.49 -13.43
CA THR A 151 0.77 20.46 -12.61
C THR A 151 0.72 21.44 -11.44
N THR A 152 -0.30 22.29 -11.34
CA THR A 152 -0.50 23.29 -10.28
C THR A 152 -1.71 22.91 -9.44
N TRP A 153 -1.59 21.84 -8.66
CA TRP A 153 -2.71 21.21 -7.99
C TRP A 153 -3.31 22.09 -6.89
N VAL A 154 -2.51 22.85 -6.13
CA VAL A 154 -3.04 23.77 -5.11
C VAL A 154 -3.92 24.84 -5.76
N LYS A 155 -3.37 25.57 -6.75
CA LYS A 155 -4.10 26.62 -7.47
C LYS A 155 -5.35 26.08 -8.13
N SER A 156 -5.21 24.95 -8.83
CA SER A 156 -6.33 24.31 -9.54
C SER A 156 -7.45 23.87 -8.57
N TYR A 157 -7.14 23.54 -7.30
CA TYR A 157 -8.14 23.13 -6.31
C TYR A 157 -8.86 24.33 -5.74
N LEU A 158 -8.10 25.34 -5.32
CA LEU A 158 -8.62 26.56 -4.70
C LEU A 158 -9.39 27.44 -5.71
N SER A 159 -9.23 27.22 -7.02
CA SER A 159 -10.01 27.89 -8.06
C SER A 159 -11.42 27.31 -8.27
N LYS A 160 -11.75 26.18 -7.62
CA LYS A 160 -13.05 25.52 -7.79
C LYS A 160 -14.15 26.24 -7.00
N PRO A 161 -15.43 26.14 -7.44
CA PRO A 161 -16.55 26.58 -6.63
C PRO A 161 -16.56 25.91 -5.25
N VAL A 162 -16.78 26.70 -4.20
CA VAL A 162 -16.77 26.25 -2.80
C VAL A 162 -18.17 26.42 -2.21
N SER A 163 -18.82 25.32 -1.88
CA SER A 163 -20.02 25.31 -1.02
C SER A 163 -19.62 25.55 0.45
N THR A 164 -20.58 25.73 1.36
CA THR A 164 -20.30 25.99 2.78
C THR A 164 -19.35 24.92 3.39
N PRO A 165 -18.12 25.28 3.79
CA PRO A 165 -17.20 24.36 4.45
C PRO A 165 -17.76 23.86 5.78
N GLY A 166 -17.33 22.68 6.21
CA GLY A 166 -17.77 22.05 7.44
C GLY A 166 -19.13 21.37 7.38
N ARG A 167 -19.87 21.47 6.26
CA ARG A 167 -21.25 20.99 6.16
C ARG A 167 -21.41 19.57 5.61
N LEU A 168 -20.81 19.29 4.44
CA LEU A 168 -21.01 18.03 3.71
C LEU A 168 -19.71 17.24 3.64
N PHE A 169 -19.77 15.96 4.01
CA PHE A 169 -18.65 15.05 3.86
C PHE A 169 -18.52 14.62 2.39
N LYS A 170 -17.39 14.92 1.78
CA LYS A 170 -17.01 14.48 0.44
C LYS A 170 -15.56 14.00 0.47
N TYR A 171 -15.37 12.68 0.38
CA TYR A 171 -14.05 12.07 0.53
C TYR A 171 -13.12 12.49 -0.61
N ASP A 172 -12.10 13.29 -0.29
CA ASP A 172 -11.24 13.92 -1.29
C ASP A 172 -9.76 13.82 -0.88
N SER A 173 -8.95 13.23 -1.75
CA SER A 173 -7.50 13.12 -1.48
C SER A 173 -6.76 14.44 -1.63
N ILE A 174 -7.35 15.43 -2.31
CA ILE A 174 -6.76 16.76 -2.46
C ILE A 174 -6.85 17.56 -1.15
N CYS A 175 -7.90 17.36 -0.33
CA CYS A 175 -7.92 17.90 1.04
C CYS A 175 -6.66 17.52 1.83
N THR A 176 -6.26 16.25 1.76
CA THR A 176 -5.04 15.78 2.43
C THR A 176 -3.76 16.26 1.76
N TYR A 177 -3.76 16.45 0.44
CA TYR A 177 -2.63 17.06 -0.26
C TYR A 177 -2.39 18.51 0.21
N LEU A 178 -3.45 19.31 0.35
CA LEU A 178 -3.32 20.66 0.91
C LEU A 178 -2.79 20.63 2.34
N LEU A 179 -3.23 19.68 3.18
CA LEU A 179 -2.67 19.50 4.52
C LEU A 179 -1.18 19.14 4.51
N SER A 180 -0.73 18.31 3.58
CA SER A 180 0.70 18.03 3.35
C SER A 180 1.48 19.30 3.02
N ALA A 181 0.95 20.12 2.10
CA ALA A 181 1.57 21.39 1.74
C ALA A 181 1.56 22.41 2.89
N ILE A 182 0.49 22.46 3.71
CA ILE A 182 0.42 23.30 4.93
C ILE A 182 1.47 22.86 5.94
N VAL A 183 1.61 21.55 6.20
CA VAL A 183 2.67 21.03 7.08
C VAL A 183 4.04 21.48 6.58
N GLN A 184 4.28 21.43 5.28
CA GLN A 184 5.56 21.88 4.71
C GLN A 184 5.80 23.38 4.86
N LYS A 185 4.78 24.22 4.64
CA LYS A 185 4.89 25.68 4.82
C LYS A 185 5.11 26.07 6.29
N VAL A 186 4.42 25.42 7.22
CA VAL A 186 4.53 25.71 8.66
C VAL A 186 5.83 25.16 9.25
N SER A 187 6.28 23.99 8.79
CA SER A 187 7.49 23.33 9.31
C SER A 187 8.79 23.81 8.66
N GLY A 188 8.73 24.29 7.40
CA GLY A 188 9.90 24.54 6.56
C GLY A 188 10.54 23.26 6.01
N GLN A 189 9.93 22.10 6.23
CA GLN A 189 10.44 20.79 5.81
C GLN A 189 9.41 20.08 4.93
N THR A 190 9.84 19.20 4.02
CA THR A 190 8.87 18.31 3.36
C THR A 190 8.14 17.45 4.40
N LEU A 191 6.89 17.07 4.12
CA LEU A 191 6.11 16.21 5.02
C LEU A 191 6.87 14.93 5.37
N LEU A 192 7.54 14.32 4.38
CA LEU A 192 8.36 13.12 4.60
C LEU A 192 9.50 13.41 5.58
N SER A 193 10.26 14.49 5.39
CA SER A 193 11.36 14.86 6.30
C SER A 193 10.87 15.17 7.72
N PHE A 194 9.76 15.89 7.84
CA PHE A 194 9.13 16.19 9.12
C PHE A 194 8.73 14.89 9.85
N LEU A 195 8.02 13.99 9.18
CA LEU A 195 7.65 12.70 9.77
C LEU A 195 8.87 11.78 9.98
N GLN A 196 9.93 11.91 9.18
CA GLN A 196 11.18 11.17 9.38
C GLN A 196 11.78 11.48 10.75
N GLN A 197 11.89 12.76 11.09
CA GLN A 197 12.42 13.22 12.37
C GLN A 197 11.48 12.90 13.54
N HIS A 198 10.18 13.16 13.39
CA HIS A 198 9.25 13.13 14.52
C HIS A 198 8.62 11.75 14.77
N ILE A 199 8.52 10.89 13.76
CA ILE A 199 7.80 9.60 13.84
C ILE A 199 8.64 8.44 13.34
N PHE A 200 9.07 8.44 12.07
CA PHE A 200 9.67 7.25 11.45
C PHE A 200 10.98 6.84 12.14
N MET A 201 11.93 7.76 12.34
CA MET A 201 13.19 7.44 13.02
C MET A 201 12.97 6.98 14.48
N PRO A 202 12.15 7.65 15.31
CA PRO A 202 11.80 7.15 16.64
C PRO A 202 11.19 5.73 16.66
N LEU A 203 10.39 5.38 15.65
CA LEU A 203 9.83 4.04 15.46
C LEU A 203 10.84 3.04 14.85
N GLY A 204 12.05 3.47 14.49
CA GLY A 204 13.04 2.65 13.80
C GLY A 204 12.66 2.30 12.36
N ILE A 205 11.83 3.14 11.73
CA ILE A 205 11.44 3.06 10.31
C ILE A 205 12.43 3.92 9.52
N LYS A 206 13.31 3.27 8.77
CA LYS A 206 14.40 3.89 8.01
C LYS A 206 14.11 3.95 6.51
N ASN A 207 13.50 2.89 5.98
CA ASN A 207 13.12 2.79 4.58
C ASN A 207 11.66 3.20 4.46
N VAL A 208 11.46 4.45 4.05
CA VAL A 208 10.16 5.04 3.75
C VAL A 208 10.32 5.94 2.54
N GLN A 209 9.35 5.88 1.63
CA GLN A 209 9.31 6.74 0.45
C GLN A 209 7.91 7.31 0.32
N TRP A 210 7.82 8.50 -0.26
CA TRP A 210 6.54 9.16 -0.48
C TRP A 210 6.58 9.93 -1.78
N GLN A 211 5.63 9.63 -2.67
CA GLN A 211 5.48 10.36 -3.93
C GLN A 211 5.44 11.88 -3.72
N VAL A 212 5.99 12.61 -4.68
CA VAL A 212 6.11 14.06 -4.71
C VAL A 212 5.35 14.61 -5.90
N SER A 213 4.54 15.63 -5.68
CA SER A 213 3.80 16.32 -6.74
C SER A 213 4.74 17.14 -7.64
N PRO A 214 4.25 17.60 -8.81
CA PRO A 214 5.00 18.55 -9.63
C PRO A 214 5.38 19.83 -8.87
N GLU A 215 4.56 20.26 -7.90
CA GLU A 215 4.78 21.44 -7.05
C GLU A 215 5.81 21.20 -5.91
N GLY A 216 6.33 19.97 -5.77
CA GLY A 216 7.37 19.66 -4.78
C GLY A 216 6.86 19.31 -3.38
N TYR A 217 5.54 19.15 -3.21
CA TYR A 217 4.94 18.66 -1.96
C TYR A 217 4.81 17.14 -1.99
N ASN A 218 5.01 16.45 -0.86
CA ASN A 218 4.61 15.04 -0.79
C ASN A 218 3.09 14.94 -1.01
N THR A 219 2.67 13.89 -1.72
CA THR A 219 1.27 13.75 -2.17
C THR A 219 0.26 13.63 -1.03
N GLY A 220 0.67 13.16 0.15
CA GLY A 220 -0.16 13.12 1.37
C GLY A 220 -1.30 12.10 1.29
N GLY A 221 -2.30 12.32 0.44
CA GLY A 221 -3.48 11.47 0.34
C GLY A 221 -3.22 10.07 -0.21
N TRP A 222 -2.06 9.82 -0.81
CA TRP A 222 -1.58 8.57 -1.40
C TRP A 222 -0.05 8.59 -1.47
N GLY A 223 0.56 7.52 -1.98
CA GLY A 223 1.95 7.52 -2.41
C GLY A 223 2.99 7.25 -1.33
N LEU A 224 2.57 7.03 -0.07
CA LEU A 224 3.46 6.52 0.99
C LEU A 224 3.73 5.03 0.77
N TYR A 225 5.00 4.63 0.89
CA TYR A 225 5.44 3.24 0.81
C TYR A 225 6.04 2.79 2.14
N LEU A 226 5.47 1.73 2.72
CA LEU A 226 5.93 1.17 3.99
C LEU A 226 5.82 -0.36 4.01
N GLN A 227 6.67 -0.99 4.81
CA GLN A 227 6.55 -2.40 5.16
C GLN A 227 5.42 -2.63 6.19
N SER A 228 4.88 -3.83 6.24
CA SER A 228 3.77 -4.19 7.15
C SER A 228 4.14 -4.00 8.63
N GLU A 229 5.38 -4.30 9.03
CA GLU A 229 5.82 -4.07 10.41
C GLU A 229 5.96 -2.58 10.74
N SER A 230 6.31 -1.73 9.75
CA SER A 230 6.31 -0.27 9.88
C SER A 230 4.90 0.28 10.05
N MET A 231 3.92 -0.24 9.32
CA MET A 231 2.51 0.06 9.54
C MET A 231 2.06 -0.35 10.95
N ALA A 232 2.47 -1.54 11.40
CA ALA A 232 2.14 -2.05 12.73
C ALA A 232 2.71 -1.19 13.86
N LYS A 233 3.96 -0.72 13.75
CA LYS A 233 4.55 0.22 14.71
C LYS A 233 3.77 1.53 14.80
N PHE A 234 3.33 2.06 13.66
CA PHE A 234 2.47 3.24 13.67
C PHE A 234 1.11 2.95 14.32
N GLY A 235 0.54 1.77 14.06
CA GLY A 235 -0.66 1.30 14.76
C GLY A 235 -0.47 1.20 16.27
N LEU A 236 0.66 0.66 16.75
CA LEU A 236 1.00 0.60 18.17
C LEU A 236 1.21 1.99 18.77
N LEU A 237 1.83 2.92 18.04
CA LEU A 237 1.95 4.30 18.47
C LEU A 237 0.56 4.91 18.73
N LEU A 238 -0.40 4.68 17.84
CA LEU A 238 -1.78 5.15 18.04
C LEU A 238 -2.50 4.40 19.17
N LEU A 239 -2.29 3.08 19.29
CA LEU A 239 -2.83 2.26 20.38
C LEU A 239 -2.40 2.81 21.75
N HIS A 240 -1.14 3.24 21.86
CA HIS A 240 -0.55 3.86 23.05
C HIS A 240 -0.75 5.37 23.11
N ARG A 241 -1.79 5.89 22.44
CA ARG A 241 -2.17 7.31 22.48
C ARG A 241 -1.00 8.25 22.19
N GLY A 242 -0.17 7.87 21.21
CA GLY A 242 0.98 8.64 20.74
C GLY A 242 2.26 8.45 21.56
N VAL A 243 2.31 7.52 22.52
CA VAL A 243 3.50 7.19 23.29
C VAL A 243 4.27 6.05 22.62
N TRP A 244 5.59 6.21 22.48
CA TRP A 244 6.49 5.15 22.05
C TRP A 244 7.72 5.10 22.94
N LYS A 245 7.99 3.95 23.56
CA LYS A 245 9.11 3.74 24.50
C LYS A 245 9.24 4.85 25.54
N GLY A 246 8.11 5.27 26.12
CA GLY A 246 8.04 6.31 27.15
C GLY A 246 8.08 7.75 26.63
N LYS A 247 8.25 7.99 25.33
CA LYS A 247 8.23 9.34 24.73
C LYS A 247 6.88 9.61 24.05
N GLN A 248 6.27 10.76 24.35
CA GLN A 248 5.11 11.26 23.61
C GLN A 248 5.56 11.80 22.26
N LEU A 249 5.15 11.15 21.15
CA LEU A 249 5.47 11.58 19.79
C LEU A 249 4.32 12.31 19.11
N ILE A 250 3.07 11.93 19.41
CA ILE A 250 1.85 12.62 18.94
C ILE A 250 1.04 12.98 20.19
N PRO A 251 0.50 14.20 20.35
CA PRO A 251 -0.29 14.52 21.54
C PRO A 251 -1.43 13.52 21.80
N ALA A 252 -1.56 13.02 23.04
CA ALA A 252 -2.55 11.99 23.37
C ALA A 252 -4.00 12.43 23.04
N ALA A 253 -4.34 13.68 23.32
CA ALA A 253 -5.63 14.25 22.96
C ALA A 253 -5.87 14.26 21.44
N TRP A 254 -4.83 14.46 20.64
CA TRP A 254 -4.97 14.39 19.18
C TRP A 254 -5.28 12.98 18.70
N VAL A 255 -4.60 11.97 19.28
CA VAL A 255 -4.88 10.55 18.95
C VAL A 255 -6.31 10.17 19.31
N ASP A 256 -6.80 10.63 20.46
CA ASP A 256 -8.19 10.38 20.85
C ASP A 256 -9.18 11.04 19.88
N GLU A 257 -8.93 12.28 19.46
CA GLU A 257 -9.82 13.01 18.57
C GLU A 257 -9.77 12.49 17.13
N MET A 258 -8.60 12.08 16.63
CA MET A 258 -8.48 11.56 15.27
C MET A 258 -9.20 10.22 15.08
N MET A 259 -9.32 9.43 16.15
CA MET A 259 -10.01 8.13 16.15
C MET A 259 -11.53 8.23 16.38
N LYS A 260 -12.03 9.40 16.81
CA LYS A 260 -13.47 9.64 17.03
C LYS A 260 -14.12 10.27 15.80
N LYS A 261 -15.46 10.17 15.69
CA LYS A 261 -16.22 10.89 14.67
C LYS A 261 -16.08 12.40 14.90
N GLN A 262 -15.63 13.11 13.86
CA GLN A 262 -15.46 14.58 13.83
C GLN A 262 -16.38 15.24 12.79
N THR A 263 -16.89 14.46 11.84
CA THR A 263 -17.85 14.93 10.82
C THR A 263 -19.21 15.27 11.43
N PRO A 264 -19.98 16.17 10.78
CA PRO A 264 -21.31 16.55 11.25
C PRO A 264 -22.28 15.37 11.42
N GLU A 265 -23.35 15.63 12.17
CA GLU A 265 -24.48 14.71 12.26
C GLU A 265 -25.11 14.48 10.88
N GLY A 266 -25.64 13.28 10.66
CA GLY A 266 -26.17 12.85 9.35
C GLY A 266 -25.12 12.58 8.27
N GLN A 267 -23.84 12.86 8.51
CA GLN A 267 -22.73 12.54 7.59
C GLN A 267 -22.06 11.20 7.94
N ALA A 268 -21.29 10.68 6.98
CA ALA A 268 -20.45 9.49 7.15
C ALA A 268 -19.55 9.63 8.40
N SER A 269 -19.39 8.53 9.15
CA SER A 269 -18.54 8.53 10.35
C SER A 269 -17.07 8.61 9.98
N TYR A 270 -16.44 9.76 10.22
CA TYR A 270 -15.03 10.01 9.89
C TYR A 270 -14.40 10.90 10.96
N GLY A 271 -13.18 10.57 11.37
CA GLY A 271 -12.38 11.37 12.30
C GLY A 271 -11.40 12.29 11.59
N TYR A 272 -10.29 12.63 12.25
CA TYR A 272 -9.18 13.31 11.57
C TYR A 272 -8.37 12.31 10.76
N GLN A 273 -8.87 12.04 9.55
CA GLN A 273 -8.30 11.12 8.57
C GLN A 273 -8.16 9.66 9.05
N MET A 274 -9.12 9.22 9.86
CA MET A 274 -9.36 7.82 10.21
C MET A 274 -10.85 7.50 10.17
N TRP A 275 -11.16 6.22 10.02
CA TRP A 275 -12.52 5.71 10.06
C TRP A 275 -12.81 5.08 11.43
N PRO A 276 -13.69 5.67 12.25
CA PRO A 276 -14.20 4.99 13.44
C PRO A 276 -14.82 3.63 13.06
N CYS A 277 -14.59 2.63 13.89
CA CYS A 277 -15.12 1.27 13.69
C CYS A 277 -16.38 1.05 14.54
N PRO A 278 -17.19 0.00 14.23
CA PRO A 278 -18.38 -0.33 15.04
C PRO A 278 -18.07 -0.60 16.52
N ARG A 279 -16.88 -1.14 16.80
CA ARG A 279 -16.41 -1.35 18.18
C ARG A 279 -15.96 -0.02 18.78
N LYS A 280 -16.55 0.36 19.92
CA LYS A 280 -16.31 1.63 20.61
C LYS A 280 -14.80 1.88 20.81
N GLY A 281 -14.36 3.09 20.49
CA GLY A 281 -12.97 3.52 20.63
C GLY A 281 -12.00 2.91 19.62
N SER A 282 -12.44 1.98 18.76
CA SER A 282 -11.62 1.43 17.69
C SER A 282 -11.73 2.28 16.44
N ALA A 283 -10.65 2.38 15.69
CA ALA A 283 -10.61 3.07 14.41
C ALA A 283 -9.68 2.36 13.44
N ARG A 284 -9.74 2.76 12.17
CA ARG A 284 -8.87 2.21 11.14
C ARG A 284 -8.42 3.27 10.13
N ALA A 285 -7.24 3.05 9.58
CA ALA A 285 -6.80 3.67 8.34
C ALA A 285 -7.15 2.74 7.17
N ASP A 286 -7.78 3.28 6.12
CA ASP A 286 -8.17 2.52 4.93
C ASP A 286 -7.44 3.05 3.69
N GLY A 287 -6.77 2.17 2.97
CA GLY A 287 -6.13 2.37 1.70
C GLY A 287 -6.84 1.59 0.60
N ALA A 288 -6.92 2.19 -0.60
CA ALA A 288 -7.49 1.53 -1.77
C ALA A 288 -6.84 0.16 -2.00
N TYR A 289 -7.63 -0.76 -2.55
CA TYR A 289 -7.23 -2.15 -2.81
C TYR A 289 -6.86 -2.97 -1.58
N GLY A 290 -7.06 -2.45 -0.35
CA GLY A 290 -7.04 -3.23 0.88
C GLY A 290 -5.86 -3.03 1.82
N GLN A 291 -5.31 -1.82 1.89
CA GLN A 291 -4.24 -1.53 2.85
C GLN A 291 -4.92 -1.05 4.12
N TYR A 292 -4.70 -1.71 5.26
CA TYR A 292 -5.43 -1.38 6.48
C TYR A 292 -4.52 -1.36 7.71
N ILE A 293 -4.83 -0.45 8.63
CA ILE A 293 -4.32 -0.45 10.00
C ILE A 293 -5.53 -0.34 10.93
N PHE A 294 -5.86 -1.41 11.64
CA PHE A 294 -6.88 -1.41 12.68
C PHE A 294 -6.23 -1.18 14.03
N VAL A 295 -6.78 -0.24 14.81
CA VAL A 295 -6.38 0.04 16.19
C VAL A 295 -7.57 -0.28 17.08
N ILE A 296 -7.39 -1.20 18.03
CA ILE A 296 -8.46 -1.79 18.85
C ILE A 296 -8.08 -1.67 20.34
N PRO A 297 -8.25 -0.50 20.97
CA PRO A 297 -7.71 -0.21 22.29
C PRO A 297 -8.19 -1.15 23.40
N ASP A 298 -9.49 -1.48 23.41
CA ASP A 298 -10.06 -2.32 24.47
C ASP A 298 -9.65 -3.79 24.38
N LYS A 299 -8.99 -4.19 23.28
CA LYS A 299 -8.36 -5.50 23.11
C LYS A 299 -6.84 -5.44 23.12
N ASP A 300 -6.26 -4.25 23.30
CA ASP A 300 -4.82 -3.99 23.24
C ASP A 300 -4.21 -4.59 21.98
N MET A 301 -4.83 -4.31 20.83
CA MET A 301 -4.63 -5.05 19.60
C MET A 301 -4.52 -4.13 18.38
N VAL A 302 -3.60 -4.50 17.48
CA VAL A 302 -3.43 -3.88 16.16
C VAL A 302 -3.49 -4.98 15.10
N VAL A 303 -4.20 -4.71 14.01
CA VAL A 303 -4.24 -5.63 12.86
C VAL A 303 -3.89 -4.87 11.59
N VAL A 304 -2.90 -5.37 10.86
CA VAL A 304 -2.43 -4.79 9.60
C VAL A 304 -2.69 -5.76 8.46
N PHE A 305 -3.12 -5.21 7.33
CA PHE A 305 -3.26 -5.92 6.07
C PHE A 305 -2.58 -5.15 4.96
N THR A 306 -1.95 -5.88 4.05
CA THR A 306 -1.72 -5.42 2.69
C THR A 306 -2.26 -6.47 1.73
N GLN A 307 -2.96 -6.03 0.70
CA GLN A 307 -3.55 -6.92 -0.30
C GLN A 307 -3.79 -6.18 -1.62
N SER A 308 -4.28 -6.92 -2.60
CA SER A 308 -4.87 -6.39 -3.82
C SER A 308 -6.29 -6.93 -3.91
N SER A 309 -7.30 -6.08 -3.75
CA SER A 309 -8.71 -6.46 -3.86
C SER A 309 -9.51 -5.49 -4.72
N THR A 310 -10.49 -6.00 -5.45
CA THR A 310 -11.49 -5.18 -6.18
C THR A 310 -12.67 -4.75 -5.32
N PHE A 311 -12.75 -5.23 -4.08
CA PHE A 311 -13.86 -4.99 -3.18
C PHE A 311 -13.52 -3.93 -2.12
N ASP A 312 -14.55 -3.46 -1.40
CA ASP A 312 -14.49 -2.40 -0.40
C ASP A 312 -13.86 -2.80 0.95
N GLY A 313 -13.35 -4.03 1.08
CA GLY A 313 -12.80 -4.57 2.33
C GLY A 313 -13.83 -5.12 3.31
N SER A 314 -15.13 -5.07 2.97
CA SER A 314 -16.19 -5.46 3.92
C SER A 314 -16.09 -6.91 4.39
N ARG A 315 -15.53 -7.82 3.57
CA ARG A 315 -15.32 -9.23 3.94
C ARG A 315 -14.22 -9.37 4.99
N GLU A 316 -13.10 -8.71 4.80
CA GLU A 316 -11.98 -8.64 5.72
C GLU A 316 -12.43 -8.02 7.05
N HIS A 317 -13.20 -6.93 6.98
CA HIS A 317 -13.78 -6.29 8.16
C HIS A 317 -14.67 -7.24 8.96
N ARG A 318 -15.59 -7.97 8.29
CA ARG A 318 -16.42 -8.99 8.95
C ARG A 318 -15.60 -10.11 9.56
N LEU A 319 -14.55 -10.57 8.88
CA LEU A 319 -13.66 -11.60 9.46
C LEU A 319 -12.94 -11.09 10.72
N ILE A 320 -12.58 -9.81 10.79
CA ILE A 320 -12.03 -9.23 12.02
C ILE A 320 -13.10 -9.17 13.12
N TRP A 321 -14.23 -8.50 12.85
CA TRP A 321 -15.21 -8.15 13.87
C TRP A 321 -16.12 -9.32 14.28
N ASP A 322 -16.57 -10.12 13.32
CA ASP A 322 -17.57 -11.18 13.57
C ASP A 322 -16.90 -12.54 13.84
N TYR A 323 -15.68 -12.74 13.34
CA TYR A 323 -14.95 -14.00 13.52
C TYR A 323 -13.78 -13.90 14.51
N LEU A 324 -12.81 -13.01 14.28
CA LEU A 324 -11.61 -12.95 15.12
C LEU A 324 -11.92 -12.38 16.51
N MET A 325 -12.58 -11.22 16.61
CA MET A 325 -12.80 -10.51 17.88
C MET A 325 -13.52 -11.34 18.96
N PRO A 326 -14.58 -12.12 18.66
CA PRO A 326 -15.23 -12.96 19.68
C PRO A 326 -14.33 -14.03 20.29
N ARG A 327 -13.18 -14.33 19.64
CA ARG A 327 -12.21 -15.35 20.07
C ARG A 327 -11.01 -14.73 20.80
N VAL A 328 -11.00 -13.41 21.01
CA VAL A 328 -9.96 -12.67 21.74
C VAL A 328 -10.39 -12.51 23.21
N GLY A 329 -9.83 -13.36 24.07
CA GLY A 329 -10.11 -13.37 25.52
C GLY A 329 -9.01 -12.71 26.35
N ASP A 330 -9.31 -12.28 27.57
CA ASP A 330 -8.35 -11.53 28.40
C ASP A 330 -7.42 -12.42 29.24
N LYS A 331 -7.65 -13.74 29.21
CA LYS A 331 -6.85 -14.72 29.96
C LYS A 331 -5.84 -15.39 29.05
N VAL A 332 -4.65 -15.64 29.59
CA VAL A 332 -3.67 -16.56 28.98
C VAL A 332 -4.30 -17.93 28.82
N LEU A 333 -4.17 -18.51 27.63
CA LEU A 333 -4.68 -19.85 27.32
C LEU A 333 -3.58 -20.90 27.53
N LYS A 334 -4.00 -22.14 27.80
CA LYS A 334 -3.07 -23.28 27.82
C LYS A 334 -2.44 -23.45 26.43
N ALA A 335 -1.12 -23.59 26.38
CA ALA A 335 -0.39 -23.80 25.13
C ALA A 335 -0.94 -25.00 24.34
N ASN A 336 -1.19 -24.80 23.05
CA ASN A 336 -1.66 -25.85 22.14
C ASN A 336 -0.67 -26.02 20.96
N ARG A 337 0.36 -26.85 21.18
CA ARG A 337 1.43 -27.07 20.19
C ARG A 337 0.93 -27.54 18.83
N LYS A 338 -0.13 -28.38 18.80
CA LYS A 338 -0.72 -28.90 17.55
C LYS A 338 -1.39 -27.79 16.75
N ALA A 339 -2.22 -26.97 17.40
CA ALA A 339 -2.90 -25.84 16.76
C ALA A 339 -1.89 -24.77 16.32
N TYR A 340 -0.90 -24.44 17.16
CA TYR A 340 0.16 -23.51 16.81
C TYR A 340 1.00 -23.99 15.62
N GLY A 341 1.38 -25.28 15.59
CA GLY A 341 2.07 -25.86 14.42
C GLY A 341 1.24 -25.78 13.14
N SER A 342 -0.09 -25.89 13.23
CA SER A 342 -0.98 -25.67 12.07
C SER A 342 -1.01 -24.21 11.62
N LEU A 343 -1.02 -23.26 12.56
CA LEU A 343 -0.95 -21.83 12.26
C LEU A 343 0.36 -21.48 11.53
N VAL A 344 1.51 -21.97 12.03
CA VAL A 344 2.83 -21.74 11.42
C VAL A 344 2.90 -22.29 9.99
N ARG A 345 2.31 -23.45 9.70
CA ARG A 345 2.24 -23.95 8.31
C ARG A 345 1.37 -23.05 7.43
N LYS A 346 0.24 -22.56 7.95
CA LYS A 346 -0.68 -21.71 7.19
C LYS A 346 -0.12 -20.30 6.96
N SER A 347 0.76 -19.79 7.82
CA SER A 347 1.44 -18.51 7.57
C SER A 347 2.47 -18.56 6.44
N GLN A 348 2.90 -19.77 6.04
CA GLN A 348 3.86 -20.01 4.96
C GLN A 348 3.20 -20.35 3.61
N ARG A 349 1.92 -19.98 3.44
CA ARG A 349 1.17 -20.24 2.20
C ARG A 349 1.80 -19.62 0.96
N CYS A 350 1.38 -20.10 -0.19
CA CYS A 350 1.70 -19.53 -1.49
C CYS A 350 0.40 -19.10 -2.17
N LEU A 351 0.41 -17.96 -2.85
CA LEU A 351 -0.61 -17.62 -3.82
C LEU A 351 -0.67 -18.71 -4.90
N PRO A 352 -1.86 -18.99 -5.47
CA PRO A 352 -2.00 -19.93 -6.57
C PRO A 352 -1.03 -19.62 -7.71
N VAL A 353 -0.31 -20.64 -8.18
CA VAL A 353 0.53 -20.55 -9.39
C VAL A 353 -0.31 -20.96 -10.61
N VAL A 354 0.11 -20.50 -11.80
CA VAL A 354 -0.53 -20.91 -13.05
C VAL A 354 -0.43 -22.44 -13.23
N LYS A 355 -1.53 -23.07 -13.67
CA LYS A 355 -1.62 -24.50 -13.96
C LYS A 355 -1.23 -24.77 -15.42
N GLY A 356 -0.75 -25.98 -15.71
CA GLY A 356 -0.38 -26.40 -17.06
C GLY A 356 0.90 -27.24 -17.06
N ILE A 357 1.48 -27.42 -18.24
CA ILE A 357 2.78 -28.09 -18.43
C ILE A 357 3.93 -27.07 -18.50
N SER A 358 5.17 -27.54 -18.38
CA SER A 358 6.38 -26.70 -18.36
C SER A 358 6.86 -26.26 -19.73
N SER A 359 6.54 -26.99 -20.80
CA SER A 359 6.99 -26.68 -22.16
C SER A 359 6.17 -25.53 -22.75
N ILE A 360 6.84 -24.58 -23.41
CA ILE A 360 6.20 -23.49 -24.17
C ILE A 360 6.31 -23.83 -25.65
N SER A 361 5.22 -23.61 -26.41
CA SER A 361 5.18 -23.86 -27.85
C SER A 361 6.30 -23.10 -28.57
N PRO A 362 7.07 -23.75 -29.47
CA PRO A 362 8.12 -23.09 -30.24
C PRO A 362 7.62 -21.86 -31.03
N ALA A 363 6.36 -21.87 -31.45
CA ALA A 363 5.73 -20.75 -32.17
C ALA A 363 5.68 -19.45 -31.35
N LEU A 364 5.75 -19.53 -30.02
CA LEU A 364 5.74 -18.37 -29.13
C LEU A 364 7.16 -17.86 -28.78
N LEU A 365 8.20 -18.63 -29.09
CA LEU A 365 9.56 -18.36 -28.60
C LEU A 365 10.36 -17.47 -29.56
N ASN A 366 11.08 -16.51 -28.98
CA ASN A 366 12.05 -15.64 -29.64
C ASN A 366 11.47 -14.71 -30.74
N HIS A 367 10.15 -14.54 -30.76
CA HIS A 367 9.48 -13.50 -31.52
C HIS A 367 9.21 -12.29 -30.64
N THR A 368 9.53 -11.09 -31.13
CA THR A 368 9.22 -9.83 -30.45
C THR A 368 8.02 -9.20 -31.14
N PHE A 369 6.99 -8.92 -30.36
CA PHE A 369 5.76 -8.30 -30.83
C PHE A 369 5.71 -6.87 -30.31
N GLU A 370 5.77 -5.90 -31.21
CA GLU A 370 5.47 -4.50 -30.90
C GLU A 370 3.96 -4.37 -30.63
N LEU A 371 3.57 -3.55 -29.67
CA LEU A 371 2.20 -3.39 -29.21
C LEU A 371 1.70 -1.98 -29.51
N SER A 372 0.41 -1.86 -29.83
CA SER A 372 -0.26 -0.57 -29.79
C SER A 372 -0.33 -0.02 -28.36
N ALA A 373 -0.61 1.29 -28.22
CA ALA A 373 -0.78 1.92 -26.91
C ALA A 373 -1.81 1.16 -26.06
N ASN A 374 -1.44 0.81 -24.84
CA ASN A 374 -2.23 -0.07 -23.99
C ASN A 374 -2.11 0.28 -22.50
N ARG A 375 -2.99 -0.31 -21.69
CA ARG A 375 -3.12 0.01 -20.27
C ARG A 375 -1.94 -0.47 -19.40
N LEU A 376 -1.09 -1.34 -19.91
CA LEU A 376 0.13 -1.77 -19.21
C LEU A 376 1.32 -0.84 -19.50
N HIS A 377 1.18 0.11 -20.43
CA HIS A 377 2.27 0.95 -20.92
C HIS A 377 3.46 0.14 -21.43
N TRP A 378 3.17 -0.99 -22.08
CA TRP A 378 4.16 -1.86 -22.71
C TRP A 378 4.24 -1.57 -24.19
N LYS A 379 5.46 -1.31 -24.69
CA LYS A 379 5.75 -1.09 -26.09
C LYS A 379 5.95 -2.40 -26.85
N SER A 380 6.58 -3.39 -26.24
CA SER A 380 6.76 -4.70 -26.87
C SER A 380 6.91 -5.83 -25.87
N ILE A 381 6.58 -7.05 -26.31
CA ILE A 381 6.75 -8.28 -25.53
C ILE A 381 7.43 -9.37 -26.35
N ALA A 382 8.17 -10.26 -25.68
CA ALA A 382 8.70 -11.48 -26.27
C ALA A 382 8.80 -12.59 -25.22
N ILE A 383 8.55 -13.84 -25.59
CA ILE A 383 8.89 -15.00 -24.75
C ILE A 383 10.27 -15.47 -25.18
N THR A 384 11.20 -15.53 -24.23
CA THR A 384 12.60 -15.86 -24.49
C THR A 384 13.07 -17.00 -23.59
N GLY A 385 14.16 -17.64 -23.99
CA GLY A 385 14.82 -18.68 -23.20
C GLY A 385 14.54 -20.08 -23.72
N ARG A 386 14.69 -21.07 -22.84
CA ARG A 386 14.57 -22.50 -23.16
C ARG A 386 13.88 -23.24 -22.03
N GLU A 387 13.58 -24.52 -22.24
CA GLU A 387 12.91 -25.34 -21.25
C GLU A 387 13.59 -25.26 -19.86
N GLY A 388 12.76 -25.04 -18.83
CA GLY A 388 13.20 -24.83 -17.45
C GLY A 388 13.76 -23.45 -17.13
N ARG A 389 13.98 -22.58 -18.13
CA ARG A 389 14.50 -21.21 -17.99
C ARG A 389 13.89 -20.28 -19.04
N TYR A 390 12.61 -19.98 -18.89
CA TYR A 390 11.90 -19.01 -19.72
C TYR A 390 11.83 -17.63 -19.05
N ALA A 391 11.72 -16.59 -19.87
CA ALA A 391 11.47 -15.23 -19.42
C ALA A 391 10.51 -14.51 -20.37
N LEU A 392 9.62 -13.69 -19.80
CA LEU A 392 8.84 -12.70 -20.53
C LEU A 392 9.67 -11.42 -20.60
N ARG A 393 10.21 -11.12 -21.78
CA ARG A 393 10.86 -9.84 -22.05
C ARG A 393 9.79 -8.80 -22.35
N VAL A 394 9.80 -7.70 -21.63
CA VAL A 394 8.89 -6.56 -21.83
C VAL A 394 9.70 -5.28 -21.99
N THR A 395 9.34 -4.46 -22.97
CA THR A 395 9.83 -3.09 -23.12
C THR A 395 8.73 -2.12 -22.73
N SER A 396 8.95 -1.25 -21.75
CA SER A 396 7.97 -0.19 -21.39
C SER A 396 7.96 0.94 -22.42
N GLU A 397 6.92 1.79 -22.41
CA GLU A 397 6.89 3.04 -23.20
C GLU A 397 8.11 3.96 -22.94
N ALA A 398 8.66 3.95 -21.72
CA ALA A 398 9.89 4.66 -21.36
C ALA A 398 11.20 4.00 -21.89
N GLY A 399 11.11 2.97 -22.74
CA GLY A 399 12.25 2.25 -23.29
C GLY A 399 12.97 1.28 -22.32
N ILE A 400 12.43 1.07 -21.12
CA ILE A 400 13.04 0.17 -20.13
C ILE A 400 12.71 -1.28 -20.50
N VAL A 401 13.75 -2.08 -20.74
CA VAL A 401 13.64 -3.51 -21.02
C VAL A 401 13.78 -4.31 -19.73
N THR A 402 12.84 -5.23 -19.49
CA THR A 402 12.84 -6.16 -18.34
C THR A 402 12.69 -7.59 -18.83
N ASN A 403 13.60 -8.49 -18.42
CA ASN A 403 13.46 -9.94 -18.65
C ASN A 403 12.87 -10.59 -17.41
N ILE A 404 11.54 -10.69 -17.34
CA ILE A 404 10.81 -11.23 -16.19
C ILE A 404 10.93 -12.75 -16.19
N ALA A 405 11.65 -13.32 -15.23
CA ALA A 405 11.83 -14.76 -15.12
C ALA A 405 10.49 -15.47 -14.85
N LEU A 406 10.15 -16.49 -15.65
CA LEU A 406 8.91 -17.24 -15.54
C LEU A 406 9.11 -18.53 -14.74
N GLY A 407 8.40 -18.67 -13.61
CA GLY A 407 8.47 -19.87 -12.76
C GLY A 407 7.41 -20.92 -13.08
N TYR A 408 7.82 -22.17 -13.32
CA TYR A 408 6.88 -23.30 -13.41
C TYR A 408 6.59 -23.88 -12.02
N LYS A 409 5.31 -23.99 -11.64
CA LYS A 409 4.84 -24.44 -10.31
C LYS A 409 5.42 -23.66 -9.12
N ARG A 410 6.00 -22.48 -9.38
CA ARG A 410 6.61 -21.60 -8.39
C ARG A 410 6.60 -20.16 -8.91
N TRP A 411 6.72 -19.20 -8.02
CA TRP A 411 6.96 -17.81 -8.38
C TRP A 411 8.45 -17.53 -8.48
N LEU A 412 8.88 -16.81 -9.52
CA LEU A 412 10.24 -16.26 -9.63
C LEU A 412 10.17 -14.74 -9.65
N THR A 413 10.98 -14.09 -8.82
CA THR A 413 10.99 -12.62 -8.68
C THR A 413 12.12 -12.00 -9.49
N THR A 414 11.80 -10.95 -10.23
CA THR A 414 12.73 -10.15 -11.04
C THR A 414 12.63 -8.68 -10.61
N SER A 415 13.77 -7.98 -10.54
CA SER A 415 13.79 -6.53 -10.32
C SER A 415 13.66 -5.78 -11.64
N THR A 416 12.89 -4.71 -11.65
CA THR A 416 12.71 -3.82 -12.80
C THR A 416 12.76 -2.36 -12.39
N LYS A 417 13.22 -1.51 -13.31
CA LYS A 417 13.08 -0.05 -13.22
C LYS A 417 11.82 0.46 -13.90
N ALA A 418 11.12 -0.40 -14.66
CA ALA A 418 9.86 -0.04 -15.28
C ALA A 418 8.80 0.14 -14.21
N TYR A 419 7.97 1.15 -14.39
CA TYR A 419 6.85 1.40 -13.49
C TYR A 419 5.80 0.29 -13.62
N PRO A 420 5.17 -0.11 -12.50
CA PRO A 420 4.07 -1.05 -12.54
C PRO A 420 2.86 -0.41 -13.22
N ALA A 421 2.04 -1.23 -13.88
CA ALA A 421 0.76 -0.77 -14.36
C ALA A 421 -0.09 -0.22 -13.21
N TYR A 422 -0.71 0.94 -13.43
CA TYR A 422 -1.43 1.68 -12.40
C TYR A 422 -2.68 2.34 -12.99
N PRO A 423 -3.88 2.17 -12.40
CA PRO A 423 -5.12 2.71 -12.96
C PRO A 423 -5.21 4.25 -13.00
N ILE A 424 -4.31 4.97 -12.33
CA ILE A 424 -4.29 6.42 -12.30
C ILE A 424 -2.90 6.90 -12.70
N TRP A 425 -2.76 7.57 -13.84
CA TRP A 425 -1.46 8.03 -14.32
C TRP A 425 -1.32 9.56 -14.21
N PRO A 426 -1.03 10.10 -13.01
CA PRO A 426 -0.81 11.53 -12.85
C PRO A 426 0.46 11.97 -13.60
N LYS A 427 0.56 13.27 -13.92
CA LYS A 427 1.83 13.84 -14.41
C LYS A 427 2.93 13.62 -13.36
N ASP A 428 4.13 13.26 -13.82
CA ASP A 428 5.28 12.87 -12.99
C ASP A 428 4.99 11.72 -12.00
N VAL A 429 4.21 10.72 -12.44
CA VAL A 429 3.91 9.52 -11.64
C VAL A 429 5.20 8.88 -11.10
N PHE A 430 5.17 8.48 -9.82
CA PHE A 430 6.28 7.89 -9.06
C PHE A 430 7.48 8.82 -8.75
N LYS A 431 7.43 10.12 -9.05
CA LYS A 431 8.46 11.06 -8.57
C LYS A 431 8.60 10.96 -7.04
N GLY A 432 9.83 10.81 -6.55
CA GLY A 432 10.14 10.61 -5.12
C GLY A 432 10.11 9.15 -4.64
N ILE A 433 9.90 8.19 -5.55
CA ILE A 433 10.04 6.75 -5.30
C ILE A 433 11.31 6.28 -6.01
N ASP A 434 12.38 6.08 -5.23
CA ASP A 434 13.68 5.64 -5.76
C ASP A 434 13.83 4.11 -5.76
N GLU A 435 12.84 3.37 -5.21
CA GLU A 435 12.87 1.92 -5.17
C GLU A 435 12.72 1.31 -6.58
N ARG A 436 13.51 0.25 -6.84
CA ARG A 436 13.23 -0.65 -7.96
C ARG A 436 11.96 -1.43 -7.66
N PHE A 437 11.12 -1.63 -8.67
CA PHE A 437 9.98 -2.52 -8.54
C PHE A 437 10.42 -3.97 -8.65
N LEU A 438 9.68 -4.84 -7.97
CA LEU A 438 9.85 -6.28 -7.99
C LEU A 438 8.61 -6.88 -8.63
N VAL A 439 8.80 -7.67 -9.69
CA VAL A 439 7.73 -8.40 -10.36
C VAL A 439 8.02 -9.89 -10.22
N SER A 440 7.04 -10.64 -9.69
CA SER A 440 7.10 -12.08 -9.59
C SER A 440 6.21 -12.72 -10.63
N ALA A 441 6.68 -13.79 -11.28
CA ALA A 441 5.91 -14.47 -12.31
C ALA A 441 5.85 -15.97 -12.10
N SER A 442 4.69 -16.55 -12.46
CA SER A 442 4.52 -17.99 -12.68
C SER A 442 3.84 -18.23 -14.03
N TYR A 443 4.07 -19.40 -14.62
CA TYR A 443 3.50 -19.75 -15.92
C TYR A 443 3.07 -21.23 -15.98
N GLY A 444 2.23 -21.52 -16.97
CA GLY A 444 1.88 -22.88 -17.38
C GLY A 444 1.26 -22.86 -18.77
N SER A 445 1.51 -23.91 -19.55
CA SER A 445 0.97 -24.03 -20.90
C SER A 445 -0.17 -25.04 -20.98
N THR A 446 -1.14 -24.81 -21.86
CA THR A 446 -2.22 -25.74 -22.21
C THR A 446 -2.34 -25.79 -23.73
N GLY A 447 -1.89 -26.88 -24.37
CA GLY A 447 -1.70 -26.91 -25.82
C GLY A 447 -0.67 -25.85 -26.23
N ASP A 448 -1.02 -25.04 -27.24
CA ASP A 448 -0.18 -23.93 -27.70
C ASP A 448 -0.38 -22.62 -26.92
N ARG A 449 -1.34 -22.57 -26.00
CA ARG A 449 -1.59 -21.39 -25.17
C ARG A 449 -0.64 -21.36 -23.98
N LEU A 450 0.01 -20.22 -23.79
CA LEU A 450 0.81 -19.88 -22.61
C LEU A 450 0.02 -18.94 -21.70
N ASP A 451 -0.23 -19.39 -20.46
CA ASP A 451 -0.78 -18.55 -19.41
C ASP A 451 0.35 -18.06 -18.48
N VAL A 452 0.37 -16.77 -18.15
CA VAL A 452 1.36 -16.15 -17.26
C VAL A 452 0.63 -15.32 -16.22
N ALA A 453 0.95 -15.52 -14.95
CA ALA A 453 0.53 -14.64 -13.86
C ALA A 453 1.76 -13.86 -13.38
N LEU A 454 1.62 -12.53 -13.35
CA LEU A 454 2.58 -11.58 -12.83
C LEU A 454 2.01 -10.93 -11.56
N HIS A 455 2.89 -10.59 -10.63
CA HIS A 455 2.53 -9.79 -9.47
C HIS A 455 3.65 -8.79 -9.16
N TYR A 456 3.34 -7.51 -9.09
CA TYR A 456 4.27 -6.51 -8.57
C TYR A 456 4.24 -6.56 -7.04
N VAL A 457 5.30 -7.09 -6.43
CA VAL A 457 5.29 -7.57 -5.04
C VAL A 457 5.73 -6.54 -4.00
N ASN A 458 6.31 -5.42 -4.42
CA ASN A 458 6.50 -4.22 -3.61
C ASN A 458 5.62 -3.04 -4.09
N TRP A 459 4.49 -3.38 -4.70
CA TRP A 459 3.46 -2.46 -5.17
C TRP A 459 2.10 -3.04 -4.79
N ILE A 460 1.24 -3.37 -5.74
CA ILE A 460 0.05 -4.21 -5.54
C ILE A 460 -0.47 -4.91 -6.80
N THR A 461 -0.11 -4.48 -8.02
CA THR A 461 -0.79 -4.92 -9.25
C THR A 461 -0.48 -6.38 -9.61
N PRO A 462 -1.46 -7.28 -9.67
CA PRO A 462 -1.36 -8.52 -10.43
C PRO A 462 -1.77 -8.30 -11.89
N VAL A 463 -1.12 -9.01 -12.79
CA VAL A 463 -1.45 -9.04 -14.21
C VAL A 463 -1.51 -10.50 -14.65
N GLU A 464 -2.59 -10.90 -15.27
CA GLU A 464 -2.73 -12.21 -15.90
C GLU A 464 -2.68 -12.04 -17.40
N LEU A 465 -1.90 -12.89 -18.07
CA LEU A 465 -1.75 -12.93 -19.51
C LEU A 465 -2.14 -14.31 -20.03
N SER A 466 -2.84 -14.32 -21.15
CA SER A 466 -3.11 -15.50 -21.97
C SER A 466 -2.58 -15.20 -23.37
N ILE A 467 -1.61 -15.98 -23.80
CA ILE A 467 -0.86 -15.78 -25.05
C ILE A 467 -1.04 -17.04 -25.90
N GLU A 468 -1.62 -16.91 -27.09
CA GLU A 468 -1.84 -18.03 -28.01
C GLU A 468 -1.48 -17.64 -29.45
N PRO A 469 -0.83 -18.53 -30.22
CA PRO A 469 -0.62 -18.29 -31.64
C PRO A 469 -1.96 -18.33 -32.38
N THR A 470 -2.10 -17.48 -33.40
CA THR A 470 -3.27 -17.44 -34.28
C THR A 470 -2.82 -17.47 -35.74
N VAL A 471 -3.77 -17.68 -36.65
CA VAL A 471 -3.50 -17.60 -38.11
C VAL A 471 -2.96 -16.22 -38.50
N GLU A 472 -3.37 -15.17 -37.80
CA GLU A 472 -2.98 -13.76 -38.02
C GLU A 472 -1.77 -13.32 -37.19
N GLY A 473 -1.09 -14.23 -36.48
CA GLY A 473 0.06 -13.94 -35.64
C GLY A 473 -0.14 -14.39 -34.19
N LEU A 474 -0.43 -13.43 -33.30
CA LEU A 474 -0.52 -13.68 -31.87
C LEU A 474 -1.76 -13.04 -31.24
N SER A 475 -2.51 -13.80 -30.43
CA SER A 475 -3.53 -13.24 -29.54
C SER A 475 -2.95 -13.10 -28.13
N ILE A 476 -2.93 -11.88 -27.62
CA ILE A 476 -2.51 -11.58 -26.25
C ILE A 476 -3.68 -10.96 -25.51
N LYS A 477 -4.21 -11.67 -24.52
CA LYS A 477 -5.23 -11.16 -23.61
C LYS A 477 -4.58 -10.87 -22.26
N ALA A 478 -4.83 -9.69 -21.71
CA ALA A 478 -4.36 -9.26 -20.41
C ALA A 478 -5.53 -8.96 -19.47
N ARG A 479 -5.35 -9.16 -18.18
CA ARG A 479 -6.30 -8.73 -17.14
C ARG A 479 -5.54 -8.22 -15.94
N MET A 480 -5.92 -7.04 -15.45
CA MET A 480 -5.46 -6.54 -14.16
C MET A 480 -6.51 -6.81 -13.08
N ASN A 481 -6.11 -6.89 -11.80
CA ASN A 481 -7.04 -7.10 -10.68
C ASN A 481 -8.26 -6.19 -10.74
N HIS A 482 -8.07 -4.90 -10.96
CA HIS A 482 -9.10 -3.87 -10.89
C HIS A 482 -10.00 -3.80 -12.13
N GLU A 483 -9.91 -4.76 -13.03
CA GLU A 483 -10.72 -4.83 -14.24
C GLU A 483 -11.63 -6.06 -14.24
N ASP A 484 -12.90 -5.85 -14.61
CA ASP A 484 -13.88 -6.93 -14.64
C ASP A 484 -13.70 -7.89 -15.81
N LYS A 485 -13.15 -7.40 -16.92
CA LYS A 485 -12.99 -8.13 -18.18
C LYS A 485 -11.54 -8.03 -18.65
N PRO A 486 -10.99 -9.10 -19.26
CA PRO A 486 -9.73 -9.00 -19.98
C PRO A 486 -9.80 -7.99 -21.13
N PHE A 487 -8.66 -7.41 -21.47
CA PHE A 487 -8.45 -6.58 -22.65
C PHE A 487 -7.40 -7.22 -23.56
N VAL A 488 -7.39 -6.81 -24.83
CA VAL A 488 -6.44 -7.32 -25.82
C VAL A 488 -5.24 -6.38 -25.90
N LEU A 489 -4.03 -6.96 -25.89
CA LEU A 489 -2.82 -6.25 -26.31
C LEU A 489 -2.66 -6.53 -27.81
N THR A 490 -2.90 -5.52 -28.64
CA THR A 490 -2.88 -5.68 -30.11
C THR A 490 -1.44 -5.59 -30.62
N PRO A 491 -0.90 -6.66 -31.22
CA PRO A 491 0.37 -6.59 -31.93
C PRO A 491 0.26 -5.61 -33.11
N LEU A 492 1.27 -4.78 -33.31
CA LEU A 492 1.42 -4.02 -34.54
C LEU A 492 1.86 -4.97 -35.66
N PRO A 493 1.44 -4.74 -36.91
CA PRO A 493 1.94 -5.51 -38.04
C PRO A 493 3.46 -5.37 -38.12
N ASP A 494 4.14 -6.46 -38.51
CA ASP A 494 5.58 -6.44 -38.73
C ASP A 494 5.92 -5.32 -39.72
N ARG A 495 6.87 -4.45 -39.34
CA ARG A 495 7.41 -3.48 -40.30
C ARG A 495 8.29 -4.28 -41.26
N GLU A 496 7.85 -4.42 -42.51
CA GLU A 496 8.64 -4.96 -43.61
C GLU A 496 10.02 -4.29 -43.74
#